data_AF-A0A1E3KVJ4-F1
#
_entry.id   AF-A0A1E3KVJ4-F1
#
_cell.length_a   1.000
_cell.length_b   1.000
_cell.length_c   1.000
_cell.angle_alpha   90.00
_cell.angle_beta   90.00
_cell.angle_gamma   90.00
#
_symmetry.space_group_name_H-M   'P 1'
#
loop_
_entity.id
_entity.type
_entity.pdbx_description
1 polymer ?
#
loop_
_entity_poly.entity_id
_entity_poly.type
_entity_poly.pdbx_seq_one_letter_code
_entity_poly.pdbx_strand_id
1 'polypeptide(L)'
;MARKVLADYSIRFNENLNANTSKRQKSQATVRTIWLIVLALLSTPITIPALIAILAVFFALAVTVFAFVIAAGAILIGVTILAFAMLTAGIGIFGQSLWVALFYLGSGLAIIGAELLVLPLFIWLISVILQGIAKIVQNLYHRFVKKNRAERGGHHHAKDN
;
A
#
# COMPACT_ATOMS: atom_id res chain seq x y z
N MET A 1 -7.18 -2.26 62.59
CA MET A 1 -8.51 -1.64 62.71
C MET A 1 -8.84 -0.64 61.58
N ALA A 2 -7.90 0.17 61.07
CA ALA A 2 -8.16 1.19 60.02
C ALA A 2 -8.55 0.65 58.61
N ARG A 3 -8.10 -0.56 58.21
CA ARG A 3 -8.45 -1.14 56.89
C ARG A 3 -9.94 -1.50 56.74
N LYS A 4 -10.62 -1.87 57.83
CA LYS A 4 -12.06 -2.17 57.79
C LYS A 4 -12.90 -0.93 57.52
N VAL A 5 -12.52 0.21 58.10
CA VAL A 5 -13.22 1.49 57.92
C VAL A 5 -13.13 1.98 56.46
N LEU A 6 -11.97 1.83 55.81
CA LEU A 6 -11.80 2.21 54.40
C LEU A 6 -12.56 1.28 53.44
N ALA A 7 -12.60 -0.01 53.75
CA ALA A 7 -13.33 -0.99 52.95
C ALA A 7 -14.86 -0.73 53.01
N ASP A 8 -15.40 -0.51 54.21
CA ASP A 8 -16.83 -0.17 54.38
C ASP A 8 -17.19 1.17 53.72
N TYR A 9 -16.26 2.13 53.69
CA TYR A 9 -16.45 3.39 52.96
C TYR A 9 -16.48 3.19 51.44
N SER A 10 -15.68 2.29 50.88
CA SER A 10 -15.67 2.01 49.44
C SER A 10 -16.95 1.32 48.95
N ILE A 11 -17.55 0.48 49.78
CA ILE A 11 -18.83 -0.17 49.47
C ILE A 11 -19.97 0.84 49.56
N ARG A 12 -20.00 1.70 50.60
CA ARG A 12 -21.02 2.76 50.71
C ARG A 12 -20.84 3.89 49.69
N PHE A 13 -19.63 4.18 49.24
CA PHE A 13 -19.39 5.14 48.16
C PHE A 13 -19.87 4.58 46.81
N ASN A 14 -19.62 3.29 46.55
CA ASN A 14 -20.16 2.61 45.37
C ASN A 14 -21.69 2.44 45.42
N GLU A 15 -22.27 2.26 46.61
CA GLU A 15 -23.72 2.18 46.80
C GLU A 15 -24.39 3.55 46.70
N ASN A 16 -23.78 4.64 47.20
CA ASN A 16 -24.25 6.01 47.00
C ASN A 16 -24.05 6.51 45.54
N LEU A 17 -23.00 6.05 44.85
CA LEU A 17 -22.85 6.23 43.40
C LEU A 17 -23.95 5.46 42.65
N ASN A 18 -24.25 4.22 43.03
CA ASN A 18 -25.30 3.43 42.39
C ASN A 18 -26.73 3.92 42.71
N ALA A 19 -26.97 4.50 43.89
CA ALA A 19 -28.27 5.02 44.31
C ALA A 19 -28.58 6.40 43.70
N ASN A 20 -27.58 7.26 43.49
CA ASN A 20 -27.75 8.57 42.85
C ASN A 20 -27.49 8.61 41.34
N THR A 21 -26.99 7.52 40.73
CA THR A 21 -26.94 7.39 39.26
C THR A 21 -28.31 6.92 38.73
N SER A 22 -29.35 7.66 39.09
CA SER A 22 -30.70 7.50 38.61
C SER A 22 -30.73 7.60 37.08
N LYS A 23 -31.15 6.52 36.40
CA LYS A 23 -31.67 6.37 35.00
C LYS A 23 -31.01 7.13 33.83
N ARG A 24 -30.63 8.40 33.98
CA ARG A 24 -30.14 9.32 32.94
C ARG A 24 -28.70 9.05 32.48
N GLN A 25 -27.80 8.65 33.38
CA GLN A 25 -26.39 8.41 33.01
C GLN A 25 -26.16 7.02 32.40
N LYS A 26 -26.94 6.02 32.82
CA LYS A 26 -27.00 4.69 32.18
C LYS A 26 -27.56 4.81 30.75
N SER A 27 -28.58 5.65 30.54
CA SER A 27 -29.11 5.98 29.21
C SER A 27 -28.07 6.64 28.30
N GLN A 28 -27.29 7.61 28.78
CA GLN A 28 -26.25 8.26 27.97
C GLN A 28 -25.08 7.33 27.64
N ALA A 29 -24.68 6.45 28.57
CA ALA A 29 -23.67 5.42 28.30
C ALA A 29 -24.19 4.36 27.32
N THR A 30 -25.44 3.90 27.45
CA THR A 30 -26.08 2.97 26.51
C THR A 30 -26.32 3.60 25.15
N VAL A 31 -26.74 4.87 25.07
CA VAL A 31 -26.87 5.61 23.81
C VAL A 31 -25.51 5.82 23.17
N ARG A 32 -24.45 6.14 23.94
CA ARG A 32 -23.08 6.18 23.41
C ARG A 32 -22.60 4.82 22.93
N THR A 33 -22.88 3.74 23.64
CA THR A 33 -22.52 2.38 23.22
C THR A 33 -23.34 1.95 22.00
N ILE A 34 -24.63 2.24 21.93
CA ILE A 34 -25.48 1.99 20.75
C ILE A 34 -25.01 2.88 19.60
N TRP A 35 -24.63 4.13 19.85
CA TRP A 35 -24.07 5.02 18.84
C TRP A 35 -22.74 4.50 18.33
N LEU A 36 -21.86 3.99 19.20
CA LEU A 36 -20.61 3.35 18.81
C LEU A 36 -20.83 2.02 18.10
N ILE A 37 -21.85 1.24 18.47
CA ILE A 37 -22.25 0.01 17.79
C ILE A 37 -22.88 0.32 16.44
N VAL A 38 -23.68 1.38 16.30
CA VAL A 38 -24.23 1.87 15.04
C VAL A 38 -23.13 2.45 14.17
N LEU A 39 -22.18 3.18 14.73
CA LEU A 39 -21.00 3.68 14.02
C LEU A 39 -20.07 2.55 13.61
N ALA A 40 -19.95 1.49 14.42
CA ALA A 40 -19.22 0.26 14.10
C ALA A 40 -19.98 -0.59 13.07
N LEU A 41 -21.31 -0.69 13.16
CA LEU A 41 -22.19 -1.39 12.22
C LEU A 41 -22.32 -0.66 10.90
N LEU A 42 -22.18 0.67 10.88
CA LEU A 42 -22.06 1.52 9.68
C LEU A 42 -20.60 1.56 9.18
N SER A 43 -19.63 1.28 10.06
CA SER A 43 -18.27 0.95 9.66
C SER A 43 -18.18 -0.48 9.09
N THR A 44 -19.08 -1.39 9.43
CA THR A 44 -19.09 -2.77 8.92
C THR A 44 -19.39 -2.84 7.41
N PRO A 45 -20.27 -2.02 6.80
CA PRO A 45 -20.36 -1.83 5.35
C PRO A 45 -19.25 -0.92 4.81
N ILE A 46 -18.35 -0.38 5.63
CA ILE A 46 -17.09 0.23 5.19
C ILE A 46 -15.95 -0.80 5.16
N THR A 47 -15.93 -1.75 6.10
CA THR A 47 -14.92 -2.81 6.16
C THR A 47 -14.98 -3.71 4.93
N ILE A 48 -16.19 -4.03 4.45
CA ILE A 48 -16.38 -4.85 3.25
C ILE A 48 -15.82 -4.17 1.99
N PRO A 49 -16.21 -2.94 1.61
CA PRO A 49 -15.64 -2.24 0.46
C PRO A 49 -14.16 -1.88 0.64
N ALA A 50 -13.71 -1.59 1.86
CA ALA A 50 -12.28 -1.39 2.13
C ALA A 50 -11.48 -2.67 1.87
N LEU A 51 -11.99 -3.84 2.28
CA LEU A 51 -11.33 -5.12 2.03
C LEU A 51 -11.28 -5.44 0.53
N ILE A 52 -12.37 -5.21 -0.20
CA ILE A 52 -12.42 -5.38 -1.66
C ILE A 52 -11.44 -4.43 -2.35
N ALA A 53 -11.36 -3.17 -1.93
CA ALA A 53 -10.42 -2.21 -2.49
C ALA A 53 -8.96 -2.63 -2.26
N ILE A 54 -8.63 -3.12 -1.06
CA ILE A 54 -7.28 -3.63 -0.75
C ILE A 54 -6.96 -4.84 -1.64
N LEU A 55 -7.90 -5.80 -1.77
CA LEU A 55 -7.71 -6.96 -2.64
C LEU A 55 -7.53 -6.56 -4.10
N ALA A 56 -8.34 -5.62 -4.59
CA ALA A 56 -8.27 -5.11 -5.95
C ALA A 56 -6.94 -4.41 -6.22
N VAL A 57 -6.41 -3.64 -5.26
CA VAL A 57 -5.09 -3.01 -5.37
C VAL A 57 -3.98 -4.05 -5.40
N PHE A 58 -4.03 -5.10 -4.57
CA PHE A 58 -3.07 -6.19 -4.62
C PHE A 58 -3.11 -6.96 -5.95
N PHE A 59 -4.30 -7.22 -6.46
CA PHE A 59 -4.47 -7.89 -7.74
C PHE A 59 -3.97 -7.01 -8.89
N ALA A 60 -4.37 -5.74 -8.93
CA ALA A 60 -3.89 -4.77 -9.92
C ALA A 60 -2.36 -4.64 -9.87
N LEU A 61 -1.76 -4.67 -8.68
CA LEU A 61 -0.31 -4.66 -8.50
C LEU A 61 0.34 -5.90 -9.13
N ALA A 62 -0.17 -7.10 -8.80
CA ALA A 62 0.35 -8.34 -9.35
C ALA A 62 0.26 -8.37 -10.88
N VAL A 63 -0.89 -7.98 -11.44
CA VAL A 63 -1.12 -7.89 -12.89
C VAL A 63 -0.19 -6.86 -13.53
N THR A 64 -0.02 -5.69 -12.92
CA THR A 64 0.85 -4.63 -13.45
C THR A 64 2.30 -5.11 -13.51
N VAL A 65 2.82 -5.69 -12.43
CA VAL A 65 4.20 -6.22 -12.39
C VAL A 65 4.37 -7.32 -13.44
N PHE A 66 3.41 -8.25 -13.51
CA PHE A 66 3.46 -9.34 -14.49
C PHE A 66 3.43 -8.83 -15.93
N ALA A 67 2.55 -7.88 -16.24
CA ALA A 67 2.47 -7.25 -17.55
C ALA A 67 3.76 -6.53 -17.92
N PHE A 68 4.38 -5.80 -16.98
CA PHE A 68 5.66 -5.15 -17.21
C PHE A 68 6.79 -6.15 -17.50
N VAL A 69 6.84 -7.27 -16.79
CA VAL A 69 7.84 -8.32 -17.04
C VAL A 69 7.68 -8.91 -18.44
N ILE A 70 6.45 -9.25 -18.83
CA ILE A 70 6.17 -9.78 -20.17
C ILE A 70 6.49 -8.74 -21.24
N ALA A 71 6.04 -7.49 -21.07
CA ALA A 71 6.28 -6.43 -22.04
C ALA A 71 7.78 -6.16 -22.21
N ALA A 72 8.53 -6.05 -21.11
CA ALA A 72 9.98 -5.89 -21.15
C ALA A 72 10.65 -7.07 -21.87
N GLY A 73 10.28 -8.31 -21.53
CA GLY A 73 10.79 -9.51 -22.20
C GLY A 73 10.49 -9.53 -23.70
N ALA A 74 9.27 -9.18 -24.10
CA ALA A 74 8.87 -9.13 -25.51
C ALA A 74 9.63 -8.04 -26.28
N ILE A 75 9.84 -6.88 -25.68
CA ILE A 75 10.64 -5.79 -26.28
C ILE A 75 12.08 -6.24 -26.46
N LEU A 76 12.72 -6.81 -25.42
CA LEU A 76 14.09 -7.30 -25.51
C LEU A 76 14.24 -8.32 -26.64
N ILE A 77 13.38 -9.34 -26.67
CA ILE A 77 13.39 -10.37 -27.72
C ILE A 77 13.18 -9.74 -29.11
N GLY A 78 12.19 -8.85 -29.26
CA GLY A 78 11.90 -8.20 -30.54
C GLY A 78 13.06 -7.33 -31.05
N VAL A 79 13.67 -6.56 -30.15
CA VAL A 79 14.82 -5.69 -30.46
C VAL A 79 16.05 -6.52 -30.80
N THR A 80 16.32 -7.60 -30.06
CA THR A 80 17.40 -8.54 -30.38
C THR A 80 17.22 -9.14 -31.77
N ILE A 81 16.02 -9.64 -32.10
CA ILE A 81 15.73 -10.22 -33.43
C ILE A 81 15.95 -9.17 -34.53
N LEU A 82 15.48 -7.93 -34.31
CA LEU A 82 15.69 -6.83 -35.24
C LEU A 82 17.18 -6.54 -35.45
N ALA A 83 17.96 -6.50 -34.38
CA ALA A 83 19.40 -6.25 -34.46
C ALA A 83 20.12 -7.35 -35.26
N PHE A 84 19.80 -8.62 -35.01
CA PHE A 84 20.35 -9.75 -35.77
C PHE A 84 19.93 -9.70 -37.25
N ALA A 85 18.67 -9.38 -37.54
CA ALA A 85 18.19 -9.22 -38.91
C ALA A 85 18.90 -8.07 -39.65
N MET A 86 19.19 -6.96 -38.96
CA MET A 86 19.99 -5.87 -39.53
C MET A 86 21.43 -6.30 -39.79
N LEU A 87 22.03 -7.07 -38.87
CA LEU A 87 23.39 -7.57 -39.03
C LEU A 87 23.52 -8.51 -40.24
N THR A 88 22.57 -9.44 -40.40
CA THR A 88 22.55 -10.37 -41.55
C THR A 88 22.24 -9.65 -42.86
N ALA A 89 21.32 -8.68 -42.87
CA ALA A 89 21.05 -7.84 -44.03
C ALA A 89 22.28 -7.00 -44.44
N GLY A 90 23.02 -6.45 -43.48
CA GLY A 90 24.25 -5.71 -43.74
C GLY A 90 25.32 -6.54 -44.44
N ILE A 91 25.48 -7.82 -44.05
CA ILE A 91 26.39 -8.75 -44.71
C ILE A 91 25.90 -9.09 -46.14
N GLY A 92 24.60 -9.24 -46.34
CA GLY A 92 24.03 -9.53 -47.66
C GLY A 92 24.20 -8.38 -48.67
N ILE A 93 24.21 -7.13 -48.21
CA ILE A 93 24.28 -5.93 -49.05
C ILE A 93 25.74 -5.48 -49.31
N PHE A 94 26.72 -6.16 -48.71
CA PHE A 94 28.15 -5.82 -48.81
C PHE A 94 28.67 -5.74 -50.25
N GLY A 95 28.10 -6.54 -51.17
CA GLY A 95 28.44 -6.53 -52.59
C GLY A 95 27.76 -5.44 -53.42
N GLN A 96 26.72 -4.77 -52.90
CA GLN A 96 25.98 -3.73 -53.62
C GLN A 96 26.43 -2.32 -53.21
N SER A 97 26.54 -2.07 -51.91
CA SER A 97 26.94 -0.75 -51.40
C SER A 97 27.59 -0.87 -50.04
N LEU A 98 28.89 -0.54 -49.99
CA LEU A 98 29.69 -0.59 -48.76
C LEU A 98 29.14 0.35 -47.68
N TRP A 99 28.64 1.52 -48.08
CA TRP A 99 28.07 2.52 -47.18
C TRP A 99 26.81 2.02 -46.49
N VAL A 100 25.93 1.35 -47.25
CA VAL A 100 24.68 0.81 -46.72
C VAL A 100 24.98 -0.36 -45.79
N ALA A 101 25.88 -1.27 -46.19
CA ALA A 101 26.31 -2.38 -45.35
C ALA A 101 26.89 -1.93 -44.00
N LEU A 102 27.75 -0.89 -44.02
CA LEU A 102 28.35 -0.33 -42.81
C LEU A 102 27.31 0.34 -41.90
N PHE A 103 26.31 0.99 -42.50
CA PHE A 103 25.18 1.57 -41.75
C PHE A 103 24.36 0.49 -41.04
N TYR A 104 23.99 -0.60 -41.73
CA TYR A 104 23.22 -1.71 -41.12
C TYR A 104 24.01 -2.44 -40.03
N LEU A 105 25.31 -2.67 -40.24
CA LEU A 105 26.19 -3.27 -39.23
C LEU A 105 26.35 -2.36 -38.02
N GLY A 106 26.57 -1.07 -38.26
CA GLY A 106 26.70 -0.05 -37.21
C GLY A 106 25.40 0.12 -36.41
N SER A 107 24.25 0.17 -37.09
CA SER A 107 22.95 0.29 -36.42
C SER A 107 22.60 -0.97 -35.63
N GLY A 108 22.86 -2.17 -36.17
CA GLY A 108 22.66 -3.42 -35.46
C GLY A 108 23.49 -3.49 -34.17
N LEU A 109 24.76 -3.10 -34.25
CA LEU A 109 25.65 -3.07 -33.08
C LEU A 109 25.24 -1.98 -32.07
N ALA A 110 24.81 -0.81 -32.55
CA ALA A 110 24.30 0.27 -31.72
C ALA A 110 23.01 -0.14 -30.98
N ILE A 111 22.11 -0.88 -31.63
CA ILE A 111 20.90 -1.41 -31.01
C ILE A 111 21.25 -2.38 -29.88
N ILE A 112 22.18 -3.32 -30.10
CA ILE A 112 22.64 -4.26 -29.06
C ILE A 112 23.28 -3.50 -27.89
N GLY A 113 24.10 -2.49 -28.19
CA GLY A 113 24.71 -1.64 -27.16
C GLY A 113 23.67 -0.84 -26.36
N ALA A 114 22.65 -0.32 -27.04
CA ALA A 114 21.54 0.39 -26.41
C ALA A 114 20.67 -0.55 -25.55
N GLU A 115 20.40 -1.76 -26.03
CA GLU A 115 19.67 -2.78 -25.28
C GLU A 115 20.33 -3.06 -23.93
N LEU A 116 21.66 -3.17 -23.91
CA LEU A 116 22.44 -3.38 -22.69
C LEU A 116 22.36 -2.19 -21.71
N LEU A 117 22.33 -0.96 -22.22
CA LEU A 117 22.16 0.26 -21.41
C LEU A 117 20.74 0.42 -20.87
N VAL A 118 19.74 -0.06 -21.59
CA VAL A 118 18.33 0.05 -21.23
C VAL A 118 17.93 -0.94 -20.13
N LEU A 119 18.58 -2.11 -20.05
CA LEU A 119 18.36 -3.11 -18.99
C LEU A 119 18.41 -2.54 -17.55
N PRO A 120 19.47 -1.83 -17.10
CA PRO A 120 19.50 -1.26 -15.75
C PRO A 120 18.44 -0.18 -15.52
N LEU A 121 18.07 0.57 -16.57
CA LEU A 121 17.00 1.57 -16.48
C LEU A 121 15.63 0.93 -16.25
N PHE A 122 15.37 -0.23 -16.87
CA PHE A 122 14.15 -1.00 -16.65
C PHE A 122 14.04 -1.51 -15.20
N ILE A 123 15.14 -2.04 -14.64
CA ILE A 123 15.17 -2.52 -13.24
C ILE A 123 14.88 -1.35 -12.29
N TRP A 124 15.48 -0.18 -12.57
CA TRP A 124 15.21 1.03 -11.81
C TRP A 124 13.75 1.46 -11.90
N LEU A 125 13.15 1.45 -13.09
CA LEU A 125 11.76 1.81 -13.31
C LEU A 125 10.79 0.90 -12.53
N ILE A 126 11.04 -0.41 -12.52
CA ILE A 126 10.26 -1.38 -11.74
C ILE A 126 10.34 -1.04 -10.24
N SER A 127 11.53 -0.71 -9.74
CA SER A 127 11.72 -0.30 -8.34
C SER A 127 10.94 0.98 -8.00
N VAL A 128 10.93 1.96 -8.90
CA VAL A 128 10.15 3.20 -8.74
C VAL A 128 8.66 2.92 -8.70
N ILE A 129 8.16 2.04 -9.57
CA ILE A 129 6.75 1.64 -9.61
C ILE A 129 6.35 0.96 -8.30
N LEU A 130 7.14 0.01 -7.81
CA LEU A 130 6.90 -0.67 -6.52
C LEU A 130 6.86 0.32 -5.34
N GLN A 131 7.78 1.27 -5.30
CA GLN A 131 7.80 2.32 -4.27
C GLN A 131 6.59 3.27 -4.37
N GLY A 132 6.18 3.62 -5.60
CA GLY A 132 4.98 4.43 -5.85
C GLY A 132 3.73 3.75 -5.31
N ILE A 133 3.58 2.45 -5.56
CA ILE A 133 2.45 1.67 -5.04
C ILE A 133 2.50 1.56 -3.52
N ALA A 134 3.67 1.31 -2.93
CA ALA A 134 3.82 1.28 -1.47
C ALA A 134 3.39 2.61 -0.84
N LYS A 135 3.73 3.75 -1.45
CA LYS A 135 3.26 5.07 -1.00
C LYS A 135 1.76 5.24 -1.13
N ILE A 136 1.14 4.79 -2.22
CA ILE A 136 -0.31 4.84 -2.40
C ILE A 136 -1.02 4.01 -1.32
N VAL A 137 -0.51 2.80 -1.05
CA VAL A 137 -1.04 1.91 0.00
C VAL A 137 -0.86 2.53 1.38
N GLN A 138 0.32 3.10 1.69
CA GLN A 138 0.56 3.79 2.96
C GLN A 138 -0.33 5.03 3.13
N ASN A 139 -0.54 5.79 2.06
CA ASN A 139 -1.41 6.96 2.09
C ASN A 139 -2.87 6.54 2.36
N LEU A 140 -3.33 5.46 1.73
CA LEU A 140 -4.65 4.91 1.98
C LEU A 140 -4.77 4.38 3.41
N TYR A 141 -3.77 3.62 3.88
CA TYR A 141 -3.73 3.10 5.23
C TYR A 141 -3.73 4.22 6.29
N HIS A 142 -2.93 5.27 6.12
CA HIS A 142 -2.92 6.39 7.06
C HIS A 142 -4.22 7.18 7.08
N ARG A 143 -4.86 7.37 5.92
CA ARG A 143 -6.13 8.09 5.83
C ARG A 143 -7.29 7.33 6.51
N PHE A 144 -7.24 6.00 6.52
CA PHE A 144 -8.29 5.17 7.10
C PHE A 144 -8.00 4.65 8.52
N VAL A 145 -6.73 4.38 8.89
CA VAL A 145 -6.37 3.73 10.16
C VAL A 145 -5.91 4.72 11.24
N LYS A 146 -5.22 5.82 10.89
CA LYS A 146 -4.67 6.73 11.91
C LYS A 146 -5.74 7.60 12.60
N LYS A 147 -6.93 7.74 12.01
CA LYS A 147 -8.04 8.47 12.65
C LYS A 147 -8.61 7.78 13.91
N ASN A 148 -8.32 6.50 14.13
CA ASN A 148 -8.85 5.74 15.27
C ASN A 148 -7.86 5.53 16.44
N ARG A 149 -6.62 6.06 16.39
CA ARG A 149 -5.62 5.90 17.47
C ARG A 149 -5.39 7.16 18.31
N ALA A 150 -6.07 8.27 18.03
CA ALA A 150 -5.92 9.51 18.79
C ALA A 150 -6.70 9.54 20.12
N GLU A 151 -7.56 8.55 20.41
CA GLU A 151 -8.47 8.62 21.58
C GLU A 151 -8.10 7.71 22.77
N ARG A 152 -6.94 7.03 22.78
CA ARG A 152 -6.58 6.10 23.88
C ARG A 152 -5.28 6.39 24.64
N GLY A 153 -4.71 7.59 24.53
CA GLY A 153 -3.46 7.95 25.20
C GLY A 153 -3.56 8.96 26.36
N GLY A 154 -4.75 9.48 26.68
CA GLY A 154 -4.89 10.75 27.41
C GLY A 154 -5.29 10.70 28.88
N HIS A 155 -5.25 9.57 29.58
CA HIS A 155 -5.64 9.53 31.01
C HIS A 155 -4.77 8.60 31.84
N HIS A 156 -3.49 8.92 31.96
CA HIS A 156 -2.63 8.41 33.03
C HIS A 156 -1.59 9.48 33.38
N HIS A 157 -2.01 10.53 34.08
CA HIS A 157 -1.14 11.37 34.91
C HIS A 157 -2.00 12.35 35.71
N ALA A 158 -2.48 11.93 36.88
CA ALA A 158 -2.90 12.84 37.95
C ALA A 158 -3.10 12.04 39.25
N LYS A 159 -2.00 11.87 40.00
CA LYS A 159 -1.92 12.05 41.47
C LYS A 159 -0.71 11.31 42.01
N ASP A 160 0.41 12.00 42.02
CA ASP A 160 1.30 12.02 43.16
C ASP A 160 1.28 13.46 43.70
N ASN A 161 1.45 13.63 45.01
CA ASN A 161 1.12 14.78 45.89
C ASN A 161 -0.19 14.62 46.68
#